data_AF-A0A818L2A5-F1
#
_entry.id   AF-A0A818L2A5-F1
#
_cell.length_a   1.000
_cell.length_b   1.000
_cell.length_c   1.000
_cell.angle_alpha   90.00
_cell.angle_beta   90.00
_cell.angle_gamma   90.00
#
_symmetry.space_group_name_H-M   'P 1'
#
loop_
_entity.id
_entity.type
_entity.pdbx_description
1 polymer ?
#
loop_
_entity_poly.entity_id
_entity_poly.type
_entity_poly.pdbx_seq_one_letter_code
_entity_poly.pdbx_strand_id
1 'polypeptide(L)'
;MLNKSYNIDLYIERLALCGTTINVPTLESGRVRKLQLNEVIKPTTEKRLTGDGLPYTKQPTTRGDLIVKFDIKFPDTLSRDQKDIIASALRY
;
A
#
# COMPACT_ATOMS: atom_id res chain seq x y z
N MET A 1 -5.52 21.08 -3.98
CA MET A 1 -5.51 20.10 -2.87
C MET A 1 -4.07 19.66 -2.67
N LEU A 2 -3.49 19.86 -1.48
CA LEU A 2 -2.12 19.44 -1.16
C LEU A 2 -2.15 17.95 -0.75
N ASN A 3 -2.00 17.07 -1.74
CA ASN A 3 -1.97 15.63 -1.49
C ASN A 3 -0.51 15.19 -1.36
N LYS A 4 -0.21 14.36 -0.36
CA LYS A 4 1.09 13.70 -0.24
C LYS A 4 0.94 12.24 -0.63
N SER A 5 1.81 11.79 -1.54
CA SER A 5 1.90 10.39 -1.93
C SER A 5 2.97 9.71 -1.09
N TYR A 6 2.64 8.56 -0.51
CA TYR A 6 3.60 7.69 0.16
C TYR A 6 3.63 6.37 -0.61
N ASN A 7 4.81 6.01 -1.11
CA ASN A 7 5.01 4.76 -1.82
C ASN A 7 5.42 3.69 -0.83
N ILE A 8 4.75 2.54 -0.88
CA ILE A 8 5.09 1.37 -0.09
C ILE A 8 5.50 0.29 -1.07
N ASP A 9 6.74 -0.17 -0.92
CA ASP A 9 7.22 -1.35 -1.62
C ASP A 9 6.55 -2.58 -1.02
N LEU A 10 5.71 -3.24 -1.82
CA LEU A 10 5.07 -4.50 -1.46
C LEU A 10 5.65 -5.61 -2.32
N TYR A 11 6.20 -6.63 -1.65
CA TYR A 11 6.61 -7.86 -2.32
C TYR A 11 5.39 -8.73 -2.61
N ILE A 12 5.33 -9.27 -3.83
CA ILE A 12 4.14 -9.95 -4.36
C ILE A 12 3.79 -11.25 -3.63
N GLU A 13 4.78 -11.95 -3.08
CA GLU A 13 4.65 -13.33 -2.62
C GLU A 13 3.71 -13.56 -1.43
N ARG A 14 3.46 -12.54 -0.60
CA ARG A 14 2.61 -12.69 0.59
C ARG A 14 1.62 -11.57 0.79
N LEU A 15 1.98 -10.35 0.40
CA LEU A 15 1.24 -9.15 0.79
C LEU A 15 0.17 -8.77 -0.23
N ALA A 16 0.45 -8.96 -1.53
CA ALA A 16 -0.46 -8.57 -2.61
C ALA A 16 -1.59 -9.59 -2.85
N LEU A 17 -1.31 -10.89 -2.68
CA LEU A 17 -2.25 -11.98 -3.01
C LEU A 17 -3.07 -12.48 -1.81
N CYS A 18 -2.45 -12.60 -0.64
CA CYS A 18 -3.08 -13.22 0.54
C CYS A 18 -3.72 -12.20 1.50
N GLY A 19 -3.58 -10.92 1.18
CA GLY A 19 -3.97 -9.82 2.05
C GLY A 19 -3.01 -9.62 3.22
N THR A 20 -2.88 -8.38 3.67
CA THR A 20 -1.96 -8.02 4.75
C THR A 20 -2.43 -6.78 5.49
N THR A 21 -1.88 -6.55 6.68
CA THR A 21 -2.01 -5.26 7.36
C THR A 21 -0.69 -4.53 7.25
N ILE A 22 -0.71 -3.36 6.63
CA ILE A 22 0.45 -2.49 6.55
C ILE A 22 0.32 -1.31 7.51
N ASN A 23 1.46 -0.87 8.02
CA ASN A 23 1.58 0.27 8.91
C ASN A 23 2.03 1.47 8.09
N VAL A 24 1.12 2.42 7.87
CA VAL A 24 1.42 3.65 7.13
C VAL A 24 1.83 4.72 8.14
N PRO A 25 3.08 5.22 8.11
CA PRO A 25 3.49 6.33 8.96
C PRO A 25 2.74 7.60 8.52
N THR A 26 2.15 8.32 9.46
CA THR A 26 1.53 9.62 9.16
C THR A 26 2.52 10.77 9.39
N LEU A 27 2.14 11.96 8.93
CA LEU A 27 2.94 13.18 9.10
C LEU A 27 2.94 13.70 10.55
N GLU A 28 2.05 13.18 11.38
CA GLU A 28 1.96 13.52 12.79
C GLU A 28 2.94 12.61 13.55
N SER A 29 3.98 13.21 14.14
CA SER A 29 5.11 12.50 14.74
C SER A 29 4.65 11.35 15.64
N GLY A 30 5.01 10.12 15.28
CA GLY A 30 4.76 8.92 16.09
C GLY A 30 3.40 8.25 15.87
N ARG A 31 2.53 8.78 15.00
CA ARG A 31 1.23 8.16 14.72
C ARG A 31 1.32 7.27 13.48
N VAL A 32 0.82 6.04 13.61
CA VAL A 32 0.84 5.03 12.55
C VAL A 32 -0.60 4.57 12.29
N ARG A 33 -0.99 4.50 11.03
CA ARG A 33 -2.31 4.01 10.62
C ARG A 33 -2.18 2.59 10.09
N LYS A 34 -2.94 1.68 10.69
CA LYS A 34 -3.06 0.30 10.20
C LYS A 34 -4.03 0.28 9.03
N LEU A 35 -3.53 -0.03 7.84
CA LEU A 35 -4.35 -0.23 6.66
C LEU A 35 -4.43 -1.73 6.37
N GLN A 36 -5.63 -2.29 6.50
CA GLN A 36 -5.92 -3.68 6.16
C GLN A 36 -6.19 -3.80 4.66
N LEU A 37 -5.42 -4.64 4.00
CA LEU A 37 -5.51 -4.98 2.59
C LEU A 37 -6.12 -6.38 2.54
N ASN A 38 -7.45 -6.46 2.58
CA ASN A 38 -8.19 -7.74 2.56
C ASN A 38 -8.52 -8.21 1.13
N GLU A 39 -8.10 -7.43 0.14
CA GLU A 39 -8.36 -7.67 -1.28
C GLU A 39 -7.04 -7.78 -2.05
N VAL A 40 -7.09 -8.38 -3.23
CA VAL A 40 -5.92 -8.46 -4.12
C VAL A 40 -5.53 -7.05 -4.55
N ILE A 41 -4.30 -6.65 -4.17
CA ILE A 41 -3.78 -5.32 -4.48
C ILE A 41 -3.16 -5.33 -5.87
N LYS A 42 -3.66 -4.44 -6.73
CA LYS A 42 -3.12 -4.24 -8.08
C LYS A 42 -2.05 -3.14 -8.05
N PRO A 43 -1.11 -3.12 -8.99
CA PRO A 43 -0.12 -2.03 -9.09
C PRO A 43 -0.77 -0.64 -9.25
N THR A 44 -1.96 -0.59 -9.83
CA THR A 44 -2.73 0.65 -10.02
C THR A 44 -3.64 0.99 -8.83
N THR A 45 -3.64 0.18 -7.77
CA THR A 45 -4.48 0.41 -6.60
C THR A 45 -3.90 1.57 -5.80
N GLU A 46 -4.75 2.54 -5.49
CA GLU A 46 -4.43 3.62 -4.56
C GLU A 46 -5.40 3.55 -3.38
N LYS A 47 -4.88 3.74 -2.16
CA LYS A 47 -5.69 3.81 -0.95
C LYS A 47 -5.61 5.20 -0.36
N ARG A 48 -6.77 5.79 -0.09
CA ARG A 48 -6.86 7.16 0.44
C ARG A 48 -7.19 7.11 1.93
N LEU A 49 -6.33 7.74 2.73
CA LEU A 49 -6.55 8.00 4.15
C LEU A 49 -6.96 9.47 4.31
N THR A 50 -8.27 9.69 4.43
CA THR A 50 -8.86 11.03 4.51
C THR A 50 -8.41 11.74 5.79
N GLY A 51 -7.92 12.98 5.67
CA GLY A 51 -7.52 13.81 6.81
C GLY A 51 -6.13 13.52 7.42
N ASP A 52 -5.41 12.52 6.90
CA ASP A 52 -4.03 12.20 7.32
C ASP A 52 -2.95 12.91 6.45
N GLY A 53 -3.37 13.82 5.55
CA GLY A 53 -2.49 14.60 4.68
C GLY A 53 -1.96 15.89 5.32
N LEU A 54 -1.45 16.79 4.49
CA LEU A 54 -0.87 18.06 4.95
C LEU A 54 -1.97 19.04 5.42
N PRO A 55 -1.72 19.83 6.47
CA PRO A 55 -2.62 20.92 6.84
C PRO A 55 -2.65 21.98 5.74
N TYR A 56 -3.83 22.56 5.48
CA TYR A 56 -3.96 23.66 4.56
C TYR A 56 -3.32 24.92 5.15
N THR A 57 -2.44 25.58 4.39
CA THR A 57 -1.72 26.80 4.82
C THR A 57 -2.67 27.92 5.27
N LYS A 58 -3.86 28.02 4.66
CA LYS A 58 -4.89 29.02 4.98
C LYS A 58 -5.85 28.59 6.09
N GLN A 59 -5.96 27.29 6.38
CA GLN A 59 -6.86 26.72 7.38
C GLN A 59 -6.20 25.49 8.02
N PRO A 60 -5.36 25.67 9.06
CA PRO A 60 -4.58 24.58 9.64
C PRO A 60 -5.43 23.51 10.34
N THR A 61 -6.71 23.79 10.61
CA THR A 61 -7.71 22.83 11.11
C THR A 61 -8.17 21.85 10.04
N THR A 62 -8.04 22.21 8.76
CA THR A 62 -8.38 21.33 7.64
C THR A 62 -7.10 20.65 7.15
N ARG A 63 -7.13 19.32 7.04
CA ARG A 63 -6.05 18.52 6.47
C ARG A 63 -6.48 17.94 5.13
N GLY A 64 -5.52 17.80 4.22
CA GLY A 64 -5.68 17.03 2.99
C GLY A 64 -5.68 15.53 3.26
N ASP A 65 -5.59 14.77 2.18
CA ASP A 65 -5.59 13.30 2.24
C ASP A 65 -4.20 12.74 2.04
N LEU A 66 -3.93 11.61 2.70
CA LEU A 66 -2.74 10.80 2.45
C LEU A 66 -3.09 9.72 1.42
N ILE A 67 -2.38 9.73 0.30
CA ILE A 67 -2.57 8.74 -0.77
C ILE A 67 -1.44 7.72 -0.65
N VAL A 68 -1.83 6.49 -0.38
CA VAL A 68 -0.93 5.34 -0.33
C VAL A 68 -0.94 4.68 -1.71
N LYS A 69 0.23 4.65 -2.34
CA LYS A 69 0.46 3.96 -3.60
C LYS A 69 1.29 2.72 -3.35
N PHE A 70 0.96 1.64 -4.04
CA PHE A 70 1.63 0.36 -3.89
C PHE A 70 2.54 0.13 -5.08
N ASP A 71 3.84 0.00 -4.82
CA ASP A 71 4.78 -0.48 -5.82
C ASP A 71 4.97 -1.99 -5.61
N ILE A 72 4.49 -2.79 -6.55
CA ILE A 72 4.54 -4.24 -6.44
C ILE A 72 5.88 -4.72 -6.99
N LYS A 73 6.78 -5.12 -6.09
CA LYS A 73 8.06 -5.70 -6.44
C LYS A 73 7.89 -7.20 -6.71
N PHE A 74 8.26 -7.60 -7.92
CA PHE A 74 8.41 -8.99 -8.29
C PHE A 74 9.84 -9.44 -7.95
N PRO A 75 10.03 -10.68 -7.47
CA PRO A 75 11.36 -11.23 -7.29
C PRO A 75 12.05 -11.37 -8.66
N ASP A 76 13.35 -11.05 -8.71
CA ASP A 76 14.15 -11.12 -9.96
C ASP A 76 14.26 -12.56 -10.49
N THR A 77 14.22 -13.55 -9.59
CA THR A 77 14.26 -14.97 -9.94
C THR A 77 13.32 -15.78 -9.05
N LEU A 78 12.77 -16.84 -9.62
CA LEU A 78 11.96 -17.84 -8.92
C LEU A 78 12.49 -19.21 -9.32
N SER A 79 12.61 -20.12 -8.34
CA SER A 79 12.93 -21.52 -8.60
C SER A 79 11.80 -22.20 -9.38
N ARG A 80 12.10 -23.34 -10.02
CA ARG A 80 11.10 -24.09 -10.78
C ARG A 80 9.94 -24.53 -9.88
N ASP A 81 10.27 -25.05 -8.69
CA ASP A 81 9.28 -25.46 -7.69
C ASP A 81 8.40 -24.29 -7.24
N GLN A 82 8.98 -23.10 -7.02
CA GLN A 82 8.22 -21.90 -6.66
C GLN A 82 7.24 -21.49 -7.78
N LYS A 83 7.69 -21.54 -9.04
CA LYS A 83 6.83 -21.25 -10.20
C LYS A 83 5.68 -22.24 -10.32
N ASP A 84 5.95 -23.54 -10.13
CA ASP A 84 4.93 -24.59 -10.22
C ASP A 84 3.89 -24.46 -9.10
N ILE A 85 4.32 -24.13 -7.87
CA ILE A 85 3.42 -23.84 -6.75
C ILE A 85 2.52 -22.65 -7.09
N ILE A 86 3.10 -21.52 -7.51
CA ILE A 86 2.34 -20.30 -7.84
C ILE A 86 1.35 -20.57 -8.99
N ALA A 87 1.78 -21.27 -10.04
CA ALA A 87 0.94 -21.63 -11.17
C ALA A 87 -0.22 -22.56 -10.78
N SER A 88 0.00 -23.47 -9.82
CA SER A 88 -1.07 -24.35 -9.32
C SER A 88 -2.09 -23.60 -8.45
N ALA A 89 -1.65 -22.58 -7.70
CA ALA A 89 -2.47 -21.79 -6.80
C ALA A 89 -3.27 -20.69 -7.53
N LEU A 90 -2.72 -20.11 -8.59
CA LEU A 90 -3.36 -19.07 -9.40
C LEU A 90 -3.97 -19.68 -10.66
N ARG A 91 -5.15 -20.30 -10.52
CA ARG A 91 -5.97 -20.69 -11.67
C ARG A 91 -6.79 -19.49 -12.16
N TYR A 92 -6.63 -19.16 -13.44
CA TYR A 92 -7.50 -18.23 -14.16
C TYR A 92 -8.59 -19.01 -14.89
#